data_AF-A0A1R0ZDF0-F1
#
_entry.id   AF-A0A1R0ZDF0-F1
#
_cell.length_a   1.000
_cell.length_b   1.000
_cell.length_c   1.000
_cell.angle_alpha   90.00
_cell.angle_beta   90.00
_cell.angle_gamma   90.00
#
_symmetry.space_group_name_H-M   'P 1'
#
loop_
_entity.id
_entity.type
_entity.pdbx_description
1 polymer ?
#
loop_
_entity_poly.entity_id
_entity_poly.type
_entity_poly.pdbx_seq_one_letter_code
_entity_poly.pdbx_strand_id
1 'polypeptide(L)'
;MKKFASITLALGLMASIAATASAAEVTGTTTDSTPGTGSTYTTSFETIITPSDITPATPQIVLTEKTAFHFSVGSMIPAGWLSAQTLDTTGEVITDTWGNEWREIYTWLGKAWVKVPVAANVTM
;
A
#
# COMPACT_ATOMS: atom_id res chain seq x y z
N MET A 1 47.15 -6.30 -20.33
CA MET A 1 45.76 -6.17 -20.82
C MET A 1 45.16 -7.57 -20.87
N LYS A 2 44.21 -7.89 -19.99
CA LYS A 2 43.65 -9.25 -19.90
C LYS A 2 42.12 -9.20 -19.66
N LYS A 3 41.41 -9.41 -20.78
CA LYS A 3 40.13 -10.12 -20.97
C LYS A 3 38.86 -9.51 -20.36
N PHE A 4 38.16 -8.72 -21.18
CA PHE A 4 36.74 -8.44 -21.02
C PHE A 4 35.94 -9.68 -21.43
N ALA A 5 35.11 -10.21 -20.54
CA ALA A 5 34.12 -11.23 -20.86
C ALA A 5 32.74 -10.57 -20.81
N SER A 6 32.13 -10.43 -21.98
CA SER A 6 30.77 -9.93 -22.16
C SER A 6 29.78 -11.03 -21.77
N ILE A 7 28.82 -10.71 -20.88
CA ILE A 7 27.68 -11.57 -20.59
C ILE A 7 26.45 -10.93 -21.23
N THR A 8 26.02 -11.49 -22.35
CA THR A 8 24.72 -11.17 -22.96
C THR A 8 23.65 -11.99 -22.24
N LEU A 9 22.71 -11.32 -21.58
CA LEU A 9 21.47 -11.94 -21.07
C LEU A 9 20.31 -11.33 -21.86
N ALA A 10 19.74 -12.11 -22.78
CA ALA A 10 18.46 -11.82 -23.39
C ALA A 10 17.38 -12.58 -22.61
N LEU A 11 16.58 -11.86 -21.82
CA LEU A 11 15.30 -12.36 -21.32
C LEU A 11 14.21 -11.37 -21.72
N GLY A 12 13.56 -11.69 -22.83
CA GLY A 12 12.31 -11.06 -23.21
C GLY A 12 11.15 -11.71 -22.45
N LEU A 13 10.31 -10.88 -21.83
CA LEU A 13 8.91 -11.17 -21.62
C LEU A 13 8.16 -9.83 -21.49
N MET A 14 7.61 -9.34 -22.60
CA MET A 14 6.56 -8.32 -22.57
C MET A 14 5.21 -9.04 -22.52
N ALA A 15 4.44 -8.79 -21.47
CA ALA A 15 3.00 -9.03 -21.46
C ALA A 15 2.34 -7.79 -20.85
N SER A 16 2.07 -6.80 -21.70
CA SER A 16 1.29 -5.62 -21.33
C SER A 16 -0.18 -6.04 -21.23
N ILE A 17 -0.76 -6.02 -20.03
CA ILE A 17 -2.22 -6.13 -19.86
C ILE A 17 -2.79 -4.71 -19.98
N ALA A 18 -3.42 -4.43 -21.12
CA ALA A 18 -4.27 -3.26 -21.29
C ALA A 18 -5.70 -3.67 -20.94
N ALA A 19 -6.20 -3.26 -19.78
CA ALA A 19 -7.62 -3.34 -19.47
C ALA A 19 -8.31 -2.10 -20.07
N THR A 20 -8.90 -2.23 -21.26
CA THR A 20 -9.87 -1.27 -21.78
C THR A 20 -11.27 -1.74 -21.38
N ALA A 21 -11.84 -1.14 -20.34
CA ALA A 21 -13.28 -1.25 -20.09
C ALA A 21 -13.97 -0.10 -20.83
N SER A 22 -14.67 -0.44 -21.90
CA SER A 22 -15.55 0.46 -22.66
C SER A 22 -17.01 0.05 -22.49
N ALA A 23 -17.90 1.05 -22.50
CA ALA A 23 -19.36 1.03 -22.60
C ALA A 23 -20.13 0.69 -21.30
N ALA A 24 -21.27 1.32 -20.97
CA ALA A 24 -22.19 2.12 -21.77
C ALA A 24 -22.88 3.20 -20.93
N GLU A 25 -23.21 4.31 -21.58
CA GLU A 25 -24.06 5.38 -21.07
C GLU A 25 -25.54 4.93 -20.99
N VAL A 26 -26.20 5.13 -19.85
CA VAL A 26 -27.66 5.00 -19.70
C VAL A 26 -28.28 6.39 -19.57
N THR A 27 -28.83 6.81 -20.70
CA THR A 27 -29.71 7.95 -20.91
C THR A 27 -31.12 7.60 -20.44
N GLY A 28 -31.71 8.46 -19.61
CA GLY A 28 -33.14 8.79 -19.68
C GLY A 28 -34.17 7.73 -19.24
N THR A 29 -34.76 8.00 -18.09
CA THR A 29 -36.18 7.88 -17.73
C THR A 29 -37.13 7.22 -18.75
N THR A 30 -37.78 6.12 -18.36
CA THR A 30 -39.20 5.92 -18.68
C THR A 30 -39.93 5.31 -17.49
N THR A 31 -40.83 6.15 -16.97
CA THR A 31 -41.84 5.91 -15.95
C THR A 31 -42.80 4.80 -16.38
N ASP A 32 -43.16 3.91 -15.45
CA ASP A 32 -44.44 3.21 -15.50
C ASP A 32 -45.18 3.37 -14.17
N SER A 33 -46.47 3.64 -14.25
CA SER A 33 -47.31 4.22 -13.19
C SER A 33 -48.34 3.23 -12.63
N THR A 34 -48.87 3.59 -11.44
CA THR A 34 -50.11 3.15 -10.77
C THR A 34 -50.04 1.99 -9.74
N PRO A 35 -50.90 1.96 -8.69
CA PRO A 35 -50.45 2.18 -7.31
C PRO A 35 -50.82 1.02 -6.37
N GLY A 36 -49.81 0.40 -5.76
CA GLY A 36 -49.99 -0.62 -4.73
C GLY A 36 -49.87 -0.02 -3.33
N THR A 37 -51.01 0.14 -2.65
CA THR A 37 -51.12 0.51 -1.24
C THR A 37 -50.35 -0.46 -0.34
N GLY A 38 -49.46 0.09 0.50
CA GLY A 38 -49.01 -0.53 1.74
C GLY A 38 -47.88 -1.55 1.61
N SER A 39 -46.64 -1.07 1.52
CA SER A 39 -45.48 -1.85 1.94
C SER A 39 -44.64 -0.99 2.87
N THR A 40 -44.47 -1.42 4.11
CA THR A 40 -43.45 -0.94 5.02
C THR A 40 -42.10 -1.19 4.34
N TYR A 41 -41.54 -0.17 3.70
CA TYR A 41 -40.15 -0.21 3.28
C TYR A 41 -39.33 -0.19 4.57
N THR A 42 -38.89 -1.36 5.04
CA THR A 42 -37.65 -1.42 5.78
C THR A 42 -36.61 -0.89 4.81
N THR A 43 -36.18 0.34 5.00
CA THR A 43 -35.06 0.96 4.30
C THR A 43 -33.84 0.06 4.55
N SER A 44 -33.57 -0.86 3.62
CA SER A 44 -32.25 -1.42 3.47
C SER A 44 -31.37 -0.25 3.05
N PHE A 45 -30.65 0.32 4.01
CA PHE A 45 -29.53 1.17 3.71
C PHE A 45 -28.50 0.29 3.01
N GLU A 46 -28.42 0.39 1.68
CA GLU A 46 -27.20 0.00 1.00
C GLU A 46 -26.09 0.87 1.59
N THR A 47 -25.09 0.24 2.23
CA THR A 47 -23.93 0.98 2.72
C THR A 47 -23.23 1.55 1.49
N ILE A 48 -23.41 2.84 1.26
CA ILE A 48 -22.62 3.59 0.27
C ILE A 48 -21.19 3.61 0.81
N ILE A 49 -20.33 2.74 0.28
CA ILE A 49 -18.90 2.79 0.55
C ILE A 49 -18.35 3.99 -0.21
N THR A 50 -18.00 5.05 0.51
CA THR A 50 -17.29 6.19 -0.07
C THR A 50 -15.80 5.85 -0.18
N PRO A 51 -15.03 6.49 -1.08
CA PRO A 51 -13.59 6.29 -1.15
C PRO A 51 -12.86 6.57 0.17
N SER A 52 -13.46 7.36 1.07
CA SER A 52 -12.96 7.61 2.42
C SER A 52 -13.13 6.43 3.38
N ASP A 53 -14.02 5.48 3.08
CA ASP A 53 -14.23 4.25 3.84
C ASP A 53 -13.22 3.15 3.48
N ILE A 54 -12.35 3.39 2.49
CA ILE A 54 -11.29 2.48 2.07
C ILE A 54 -10.02 2.80 2.87
N THR A 55 -9.86 2.18 4.02
CA THR A 55 -8.59 2.19 4.76
C THR A 55 -7.63 1.16 4.18
N PRO A 56 -6.33 1.48 4.01
CA PRO A 56 -5.32 0.48 3.68
C PRO A 56 -5.39 -0.71 4.64
N ALA A 57 -5.31 -1.93 4.11
CA ALA A 57 -5.36 -3.14 4.93
C ALA A 57 -4.18 -3.24 5.92
N THR A 58 -3.09 -2.51 5.66
CA THR A 58 -1.87 -2.46 6.45
C THR A 58 -1.41 -1.01 6.63
N PRO A 59 -0.92 -0.62 7.82
CA PRO A 59 -0.45 0.74 8.04
C PRO A 59 0.72 1.07 7.11
N GLN A 60 0.77 2.31 6.63
CA GLN A 60 1.84 2.80 5.76
C GLN A 60 2.75 3.79 6.50
N ILE A 61 4.03 3.79 6.13
CA ILE A 61 5.03 4.76 6.59
C ILE A 61 5.58 5.53 5.38
N VAL A 62 5.53 6.85 5.47
CA VAL A 62 6.15 7.73 4.47
C VAL A 62 7.55 8.10 4.91
N LEU A 63 8.56 7.57 4.23
CA LEU A 63 9.96 7.95 4.42
C LEU A 63 10.26 9.17 3.56
N THR A 64 10.59 10.29 4.19
CA THR A 64 10.88 11.57 3.52
C THR A 64 12.36 11.77 3.21
N GLU A 65 13.22 10.92 3.79
CA GLU A 65 14.66 10.98 3.64
C GLU A 65 15.28 9.58 3.57
N LYS A 66 16.60 9.51 3.43
CA LYS A 66 17.33 8.25 3.40
C LYS A 66 17.29 7.60 4.79
N THR A 67 16.57 6.49 4.93
CA THR A 67 16.36 5.81 6.22
C THR A 67 17.05 4.45 6.25
N ALA A 68 17.71 4.13 7.36
CA ALA A 68 18.33 2.83 7.58
C ALA A 68 17.29 1.78 8.04
N PHE A 69 17.41 0.56 7.53
CA PHE A 69 16.66 -0.60 8.05
C PHE A 69 17.60 -1.61 8.71
N HIS A 70 17.08 -2.39 9.63
CA HIS A 70 17.83 -3.27 10.52
C HIS A 70 17.14 -4.63 10.62
N PHE A 71 17.88 -5.73 10.74
CA PHE A 71 17.27 -7.05 10.96
C PHE A 71 16.78 -7.27 12.40
N SER A 72 17.22 -6.42 13.33
CA SER A 72 16.81 -6.44 14.73
C SER A 72 16.57 -5.01 15.23
N VAL A 73 15.55 -4.85 16.08
CA VAL A 73 15.26 -3.59 16.77
C VAL A 73 16.44 -3.16 17.64
N GLY A 74 16.76 -1.87 17.65
CA GLY A 74 17.84 -1.30 18.47
C GLY A 74 19.27 -1.62 17.98
N SER A 75 19.42 -2.32 16.86
CA SER A 75 20.75 -2.53 16.25
C SER A 75 21.36 -1.18 15.84
N MET A 76 22.65 -1.00 16.13
CA MET A 76 23.43 0.16 15.65
C MET A 76 24.00 -0.07 14.23
N ILE A 77 23.93 -1.31 13.73
CA ILE A 77 24.46 -1.69 12.41
C ILE A 77 23.29 -1.79 11.43
N PRO A 78 23.22 -0.92 10.41
CA PRO A 78 22.18 -0.99 9.40
C PRO A 78 22.41 -2.20 8.48
N ALA A 79 21.33 -2.90 8.17
CA ALA A 79 21.33 -3.95 7.16
C ALA A 79 21.35 -3.36 5.74
N GLY A 80 20.84 -2.14 5.58
CA GLY A 80 20.87 -1.39 4.34
C GLY A 80 20.16 -0.04 4.48
N TRP A 81 19.94 0.61 3.34
CA TRP A 81 19.35 1.94 3.27
C TRP A 81 18.21 1.97 2.26
N LEU A 82 17.15 2.67 2.63
CA LEU A 82 15.99 2.96 1.79
C LEU A 82 16.02 4.45 1.46
N SER A 83 15.75 4.78 0.21
CA SER A 83 15.51 6.17 -0.20
C SER A 83 14.13 6.63 0.27
N ALA A 84 13.84 7.92 0.12
CA ALA A 84 12.50 8.46 0.37
C ALA A 84 11.45 7.75 -0.50
N GLN A 85 10.42 7.20 0.14
CA GLN A 85 9.34 6.44 -0.48
C GLN A 85 8.24 6.14 0.55
N THR A 86 7.06 5.74 0.08
CA THR A 86 6.01 5.19 0.94
C THR A 86 6.14 3.67 0.99
N LEU A 87 6.08 3.10 2.20
CA LEU A 87 6.16 1.66 2.42
C LEU A 87 4.96 1.17 3.20
N ASP A 88 4.47 -0.01 2.83
CA ASP A 88 3.57 -0.77 3.67
C ASP A 88 4.35 -1.42 4.84
N THR A 89 3.75 -1.38 6.02
CA THR A 89 4.27 -2.03 7.23
C THR A 89 3.51 -3.33 7.49
N THR A 90 4.08 -4.24 8.28
CA THR A 90 3.41 -5.51 8.62
C THR A 90 2.32 -5.33 9.68
N GLY A 91 2.21 -4.14 10.28
CA GLY A 91 1.37 -3.86 11.43
C GLY A 91 2.10 -4.01 12.78
N GLU A 92 3.26 -4.66 12.80
CA GLU A 92 4.04 -4.84 14.03
C GLU A 92 4.80 -3.54 14.40
N VAL A 93 4.68 -3.17 15.67
CA VAL A 93 5.27 -1.95 16.24
C VAL A 93 5.96 -2.28 17.56
N ILE A 94 7.20 -1.83 17.72
CA ILE A 94 7.96 -1.98 18.95
C ILE A 94 8.51 -0.62 19.37
N THR A 95 8.37 -0.27 20.64
CA THR A 95 9.03 0.91 21.23
C THR A 95 10.27 0.46 21.99
N ASP A 96 11.42 1.08 21.70
CA ASP A 96 12.66 0.78 22.41
C ASP A 96 12.76 1.50 23.77
N THR A 97 13.75 1.14 24.57
CA THR A 97 14.01 1.72 25.90
C THR A 97 14.25 3.24 25.87
N TRP A 98 14.62 3.80 24.72
CA TRP A 98 14.83 5.23 24.51
C TRP A 98 13.59 5.95 23.97
N GLY A 99 12.45 5.25 23.89
CA GLY A 99 11.18 5.80 23.41
C GLY A 99 11.10 5.92 21.89
N ASN A 100 12.01 5.32 21.12
CA ASN A 100 11.88 5.33 19.66
C ASN A 100 10.94 4.23 19.20
N GLU A 101 10.08 4.57 18.25
CA GLU A 101 9.19 3.61 17.60
C GLU A 101 9.89 2.93 16.43
N TRP A 102 9.72 1.61 16.35
CA TRP A 102 10.22 0.76 15.30
C TRP A 102 9.05 0.04 14.65
N ARG A 103 9.01 0.05 13.32
CA ARG A 103 7.98 -0.64 12.54
C ARG A 103 8.61 -1.73 11.70
N GLU A 104 7.98 -2.89 11.67
CA GLU A 104 8.38 -3.97 10.79
C GLU A 104 7.89 -3.71 9.37
N ILE A 105 8.78 -3.92 8.40
CA ILE A 105 8.54 -3.74 6.98
C ILE A 105 8.99 -4.99 6.20
N TYR A 106 8.47 -5.14 4.99
CA TYR A 106 8.97 -6.11 4.03
C TYR A 106 10.01 -5.47 3.11
N THR A 107 11.15 -6.12 2.96
CA THR A 107 12.21 -5.76 2.03
C THR A 107 12.49 -6.91 1.08
N TRP A 108 13.32 -6.68 0.05
CA TRP A 108 13.80 -7.75 -0.83
C TRP A 108 14.67 -8.79 -0.09
N LEU A 109 15.11 -8.49 1.13
CA LEU A 109 15.86 -9.40 2.00
C LEU A 109 14.96 -10.10 3.03
N GLY A 110 13.65 -9.86 3.00
CA GLY A 110 12.69 -10.36 3.98
C GLY A 110 12.26 -9.29 5.00
N LYS A 111 11.90 -9.72 6.20
CA LYS A 111 11.42 -8.83 7.28
C LYS A 111 12.56 -7.99 7.83
N ALA A 112 12.31 -6.72 8.03
CA ALA A 112 13.25 -5.78 8.65
C ALA A 112 12.52 -4.74 9.48
N TRP A 113 13.27 -4.02 10.29
CA TRP A 113 12.79 -2.97 11.17
C TRP A 113 13.34 -1.62 10.73
N VAL A 114 12.45 -0.63 10.65
CA VAL A 114 12.80 0.76 10.44
C VAL A 114 12.43 1.55 11.68
N LYS A 115 13.38 2.33 12.18
CA LYS A 115 13.13 3.33 13.22
C LYS A 115 12.34 4.46 12.57
N VAL A 116 11.13 4.72 13.08
CA VAL A 116 10.23 5.75 12.55
C VAL A 116 10.91 7.11 12.73
N PRO A 117 11.26 7.82 11.64
CA PRO A 117 11.74 9.20 11.73
C PRO A 117 10.63 10.08 12.32
N VAL A 118 10.98 11.07 13.13
CA VAL A 118 10.00 12.07 13.61
C VAL A 118 9.32 12.82 12.44
N ALA A 119 9.97 12.85 11.27
CA ALA A 119 9.44 13.43 10.04
C ALA A 119 8.64 12.44 9.16
N ALA A 120 8.39 11.21 9.62
CA ALA A 120 7.59 10.24 8.88
C ALA A 120 6.13 10.30 9.31
N ASN A 121 5.25 10.38 8.32
CA ASN A 121 3.81 10.32 8.53
C ASN A 121 3.39 8.85 8.47
N VAL A 122 2.80 8.36 9.56
CA VAL A 122 2.14 7.05 9.58
C VAL A 122 0.68 7.26 9.21
N THR A 123 0.23 6.62 8.12
CA THR A 123 -1.16 6.65 7.70
C THR A 123 -1.77 5.28 7.93
N MET A 124 -2.90 5.26 8.65
CA MET A 124 -3.70 4.08 8.96
C MET A 124 -4.91 3.99 8.05
#